data_AF-I4WBH8-F1
#
_entry.id   AF-I4WBH8-F1
#
_cell.length_a   1.000
_cell.length_b   1.000
_cell.length_c   1.000
_cell.angle_alpha   90.00
_cell.angle_beta   90.00
_cell.angle_gamma   90.00
#
_symmetry.space_group_name_H-M   'P 1'
#
loop_
_entity.id
_entity.type
_entity.pdbx_description
1 polymer ?
#
loop_
_entity_poly.entity_id
_entity_poly.type
_entity_poly.pdbx_seq_one_letter_code
_entity_poly.pdbx_strand_id
1 'polypeptide(L)'
;MNTDAAGSAVKQAEAVEGDGLLDQIVEQSRVAKSGAEHQRAKDIISELAREVMSGTVVVSDNLNRTLDARVAELDQMISEQLSAVMHAAEFKALESSWRGLHYLCEQTSTGA
;
A
#
# COMPACT_ATOMS: atom_id res chain seq x y z
N MET A 1 44.48 -13.74 -40.33
CA MET A 1 43.84 -14.10 -39.05
C MET A 1 43.58 -12.80 -38.32
N ASN A 2 42.39 -12.24 -38.54
CA ASN A 2 41.98 -10.92 -38.06
C ASN A 2 40.55 -11.03 -37.50
N THR A 3 40.21 -10.07 -36.64
CA THR A 3 38.87 -9.66 -36.15
C THR A 3 38.34 -10.37 -34.90
N ASP A 4 38.75 -9.84 -33.75
CA ASP A 4 37.95 -9.03 -32.83
C ASP A 4 36.54 -9.46 -32.43
N ALA A 5 36.40 -9.50 -31.10
CA ALA A 5 35.18 -9.64 -30.32
C ALA A 5 34.12 -8.59 -30.68
N ALA A 6 32.96 -9.06 -31.13
CA ALA A 6 31.73 -8.30 -31.18
C ALA A 6 30.59 -9.17 -30.68
N GLY A 7 29.88 -8.70 -29.63
CA GLY A 7 28.58 -9.28 -29.26
C GLY A 7 28.27 -9.35 -27.78
N SER A 8 28.37 -8.24 -27.04
CA SER A 8 27.57 -8.04 -25.81
C SER A 8 27.52 -6.57 -25.44
N ALA A 9 26.72 -5.80 -26.18
CA ALA A 9 26.39 -4.42 -25.86
C ALA A 9 25.00 -4.05 -26.38
N VAL A 10 23.98 -4.83 -26.03
CA VAL A 10 22.57 -4.41 -26.21
C VAL A 10 21.74 -5.02 -25.08
N LYS A 11 21.80 -4.45 -23.87
CA LYS A 11 20.75 -4.64 -22.84
C LYS A 11 20.82 -3.71 -21.63
N GLN A 12 21.25 -2.45 -21.80
CA GLN A 12 21.12 -1.41 -20.77
C GLN A 12 20.81 -0.07 -21.44
N ALA A 13 19.53 0.19 -21.73
CA ALA A 13 19.10 1.52 -22.17
C ALA A 13 17.67 1.89 -21.72
N GLU A 14 16.81 0.95 -21.30
CA GLU A 14 15.41 1.27 -20.99
C GLU A 14 15.10 1.57 -19.50
N ALA A 15 16.07 1.44 -18.59
CA ALA A 15 15.80 1.64 -17.15
C ALA A 15 16.10 3.05 -16.62
N VAL A 16 16.75 3.93 -17.41
CA VAL A 16 17.25 5.23 -16.92
C VAL A 16 16.26 6.39 -17.11
N GLU A 17 15.33 6.30 -18.06
CA GLU A 17 14.36 7.39 -18.30
C GLU A 17 13.22 7.43 -17.26
N GLY A 18 12.81 6.28 -16.72
CA GLY A 18 11.69 6.20 -15.78
C GLY A 18 11.97 6.86 -14.43
N ASP A 19 13.21 6.78 -13.94
CA ASP A 19 13.58 7.31 -12.62
C ASP A 19 13.59 8.85 -12.61
N GLY A 20 14.02 9.47 -13.73
CA GLY A 20 14.05 10.92 -13.88
C GLY A 20 12.66 11.55 -14.08
N LEU A 21 11.72 10.82 -14.71
CA LEU A 21 10.36 11.31 -14.93
C LEU A 21 9.54 11.27 -13.63
N LEU A 22 9.72 10.24 -12.81
CA LEU A 22 9.11 10.16 -11.47
C LEU A 22 9.61 11.29 -10.56
N ASP A 23 10.92 11.57 -10.54
CA ASP A 23 11.49 12.68 -9.76
C ASP A 23 10.91 14.04 -10.21
N GLN A 24 10.73 14.24 -11.52
CA GLN A 24 10.10 15.46 -12.05
C GLN A 24 8.63 15.59 -11.61
N ILE A 25 7.86 14.51 -11.60
CA ILE A 25 6.46 14.51 -11.16
C ILE A 25 6.37 14.83 -9.66
N VAL A 26 7.23 14.23 -8.83
CA VAL A 26 7.24 14.48 -7.38
C VAL A 26 7.58 15.94 -7.10
N GLU A 27 8.59 16.50 -7.78
CA GLU A 27 8.97 17.90 -7.64
C GLU A 27 7.83 18.86 -8.06
N GLN A 28 7.16 18.58 -9.19
CA GLN A 28 6.04 19.38 -9.68
C GLN A 28 4.79 19.29 -8.79
N SER A 29 4.57 18.17 -8.12
CA SER A 29 3.42 17.97 -7.22
C SER A 29 3.47 18.88 -5.98
N ARG A 30 4.65 19.41 -5.61
CA ARG A 30 4.90 20.22 -4.40
C ARG A 30 4.47 19.53 -3.10
N VAL A 31 4.31 18.20 -3.13
CA VAL A 31 3.82 17.39 -1.99
C VAL A 31 4.90 17.17 -0.92
N ALA A 32 6.17 17.20 -1.31
CA ALA A 32 7.29 16.92 -0.41
C ALA A 32 8.08 18.17 -0.04
N LYS A 33 8.14 18.51 1.26
CA LYS A 33 8.94 19.62 1.80
C LYS A 33 10.29 19.16 2.34
N SER A 34 10.44 17.85 2.55
CA SER A 34 11.67 17.19 3.03
C SER A 34 12.05 16.00 2.14
N GLY A 35 13.34 15.62 2.15
CA GLY A 35 13.82 14.47 1.37
C GLY A 35 13.13 13.15 1.73
N ALA A 36 12.74 12.96 3.00
CA ALA A 36 12.00 11.77 3.43
C ALA A 36 10.56 11.75 2.89
N GLU A 37 9.91 12.91 2.77
CA GLU A 37 8.60 13.01 2.11
C GLU A 37 8.71 12.80 0.60
N HIS A 38 9.81 13.25 -0.01
CA HIS A 38 10.05 13.05 -1.44
C HIS A 38 10.19 11.57 -1.78
N GLN A 39 10.98 10.83 -1.00
CA GLN A 39 11.11 9.38 -1.17
C GLN A 39 9.76 8.66 -1.00
N ARG A 40 8.99 9.01 0.03
CA ARG A 40 7.65 8.44 0.23
C ARG A 40 6.70 8.75 -0.92
N ALA A 41 6.70 9.98 -1.43
CA ALA A 41 5.86 10.36 -2.56
C ALA A 41 6.25 9.59 -3.83
N LYS A 42 7.55 9.43 -4.08
CA LYS A 42 8.07 8.63 -5.19
C LYS A 42 7.62 7.17 -5.09
N ASP A 43 7.71 6.57 -3.90
CA ASP A 43 7.28 5.19 -3.68
C ASP A 43 5.78 5.02 -3.96
N ILE A 44 4.94 5.93 -3.46
CA ILE A 44 3.48 5.92 -3.66
C ILE A 44 3.12 6.08 -5.14
N ILE A 45 3.72 7.05 -5.84
CA ILE A 45 3.44 7.29 -7.26
C ILE A 45 3.92 6.10 -8.12
N SER A 46 5.06 5.51 -7.77
CA SER A 46 5.58 4.32 -8.44
C SER A 46 4.62 3.13 -8.31
N GLU A 47 4.06 2.93 -7.11
CA GLU A 47 3.11 1.85 -6.88
C GLU A 47 1.79 2.08 -7.63
N LEU A 48 1.26 3.31 -7.59
CA LEU A 48 0.07 3.67 -8.36
C LEU A 48 0.28 3.43 -9.86
N ALA A 49 1.44 3.80 -10.40
CA ALA A 49 1.77 3.55 -11.81
C ALA A 49 1.77 2.05 -12.13
N ARG A 50 2.31 1.20 -11.24
CA ARG A 50 2.27 -0.26 -11.39
C ARG A 50 0.84 -0.79 -11.38
N GLU A 51 0.00 -0.35 -10.45
CA GLU A 51 -1.39 -0.79 -10.34
C GLU A 51 -2.26 -0.35 -11.53
N VAL A 52 -1.99 0.83 -12.08
CA VAL A 52 -2.61 1.28 -13.33
C VAL A 52 -2.17 0.39 -14.49
N MET A 53 -0.87 0.11 -14.60
CA MET A 53 -0.33 -0.76 -15.66
C MET A 53 -0.81 -2.20 -15.55
N SER A 54 -1.06 -2.72 -14.35
CA SER A 54 -1.62 -4.06 -14.13
C SER A 54 -3.13 -4.14 -14.40
N GLY A 55 -3.78 -3.01 -14.71
CA GLY A 55 -5.23 -2.94 -14.95
C GLY A 55 -6.08 -2.97 -13.68
N THR A 56 -5.45 -2.86 -12.50
CA THR A 56 -6.10 -2.82 -11.20
C THR A 56 -6.82 -1.48 -10.99
N VAL A 57 -6.25 -0.38 -11.48
CA VAL A 57 -6.85 0.96 -11.43
C VAL A 57 -7.26 1.40 -12.84
N VAL A 58 -8.56 1.63 -13.05
CA VAL A 58 -9.07 2.16 -14.33
C VAL A 58 -8.89 3.68 -14.35
N VAL A 59 -8.00 4.15 -15.23
CA VAL A 59 -7.82 5.59 -15.47
C VAL A 59 -9.12 6.15 -16.05
N SER A 60 -9.76 7.04 -15.32
CA SER A 60 -10.97 7.75 -15.73
C SER A 60 -10.76 9.25 -15.56
N ASP A 61 -11.61 10.06 -16.18
CA ASP A 61 -11.62 11.52 -16.01
C ASP A 61 -11.76 11.96 -14.54
N ASN A 62 -12.16 11.04 -13.64
CA ASN A 62 -12.16 11.23 -12.19
C ASN A 62 -11.38 10.11 -11.48
N LEU A 63 -10.05 10.13 -11.61
CA LEU A 63 -9.16 9.22 -10.88
C LEU A 63 -9.49 9.14 -9.38
N ASN A 64 -9.87 10.26 -8.75
CA ASN A 64 -10.26 10.28 -7.34
C ASN A 64 -11.45 9.35 -7.05
N ARG A 65 -12.49 9.35 -7.90
CA ARG A 65 -13.62 8.43 -7.76
C ARG A 65 -13.22 6.97 -8.01
N THR A 66 -12.30 6.72 -8.94
CA THR A 66 -11.75 5.36 -9.13
C THR A 66 -11.05 4.92 -7.85
N LEU A 67 -10.20 5.75 -7.25
CA LEU A 67 -9.48 5.43 -6.02
C LEU A 67 -10.44 5.21 -4.84
N ASP A 68 -11.44 6.05 -4.65
CA ASP A 68 -12.47 5.87 -3.62
C ASP A 68 -13.19 4.51 -3.77
N ALA A 69 -13.50 4.11 -5.01
CA ALA A 69 -14.11 2.81 -5.28
C ALA A 69 -13.16 1.64 -4.97
N ARG A 70 -11.87 1.77 -5.27
CA ARG A 70 -10.85 0.77 -4.92
C ARG A 70 -10.66 0.65 -3.40
N VAL A 71 -10.67 1.77 -2.68
CA VAL A 71 -10.62 1.77 -1.20
C VAL A 71 -11.82 1.05 -0.63
N ALA A 72 -13.03 1.32 -1.14
CA ALA A 72 -14.24 0.63 -0.69
C ALA A 72 -14.21 -0.88 -0.96
N GLU A 73 -13.64 -1.31 -2.09
CA GLU A 73 -13.43 -2.73 -2.39
C GLU A 73 -12.48 -3.39 -1.38
N LEU A 74 -11.36 -2.73 -1.07
CA LEU A 74 -10.41 -3.20 -0.05
C LEU A 74 -11.05 -3.27 1.34
N ASP A 75 -11.81 -2.24 1.73
CA ASP A 75 -12.51 -2.19 3.01
C ASP A 75 -13.52 -3.32 3.13
N GLN A 76 -14.23 -3.65 2.05
CA GLN A 76 -15.15 -4.78 2.01
C GLN A 76 -14.41 -6.10 2.21
N MET A 77 -13.31 -6.33 1.48
CA MET A 77 -12.50 -7.55 1.60
C MET A 77 -11.93 -7.73 3.02
N ILE A 78 -11.40 -6.66 3.60
CA ILE A 78 -10.85 -6.67 4.96
C ILE A 78 -11.96 -6.90 5.97
N SER A 79 -13.10 -6.22 5.82
CA SER A 79 -14.25 -6.36 6.72
C SER A 79 -14.83 -7.77 6.71
N GLU A 80 -14.91 -8.42 5.55
CA GLU A 80 -15.35 -9.80 5.44
C GLU A 80 -14.43 -10.77 6.18
N GLN A 81 -13.12 -10.65 5.97
CA GLN A 81 -12.12 -11.48 6.65
C GLN A 81 -12.12 -11.24 8.15
N LEU A 82 -12.14 -9.97 8.57
CA LEU A 82 -12.17 -9.61 9.99
C LEU A 82 -13.46 -10.11 10.63
N SER A 83 -14.61 -9.96 9.96
CA SER A 83 -15.88 -10.49 10.44
C SER A 83 -15.82 -12.01 10.63
N ALA A 84 -15.26 -12.75 9.68
CA ALA A 84 -15.08 -14.20 9.80
C ALA A 84 -14.24 -14.58 11.03
N VAL A 85 -13.12 -13.88 11.27
CA VAL A 85 -12.25 -14.11 12.43
C VAL A 85 -12.96 -13.76 13.74
N MET A 86 -13.56 -12.56 13.83
CA MET A 86 -14.25 -12.08 15.03
C MET A 86 -15.49 -12.92 15.39
N HIS A 87 -16.13 -13.55 14.39
CA HIS A 87 -17.31 -14.38 14.61
C HIS A 87 -17.00 -15.86 14.82
N ALA A 88 -15.74 -16.28 14.72
CA ALA A 88 -15.32 -17.65 15.01
C ALA A 88 -15.64 -18.03 16.46
N ALA A 89 -16.20 -19.23 16.66
CA ALA A 89 -16.64 -19.68 17.99
C ALA A 89 -15.49 -19.75 19.01
N GLU A 90 -14.31 -20.19 18.57
CA GLU A 90 -13.10 -20.26 19.40
C GLU A 90 -12.63 -18.86 19.83
N PHE A 91 -12.61 -17.91 18.90
CA PHE A 91 -12.26 -16.52 19.19
C PHE A 91 -13.25 -15.88 20.17
N LYS A 92 -14.55 -16.06 19.94
CA LYS A 92 -15.61 -15.56 20.84
C LYS A 92 -15.54 -16.15 22.24
N ALA A 93 -15.21 -17.42 22.38
CA ALA A 93 -15.05 -18.05 23.69
C ALA A 93 -13.91 -17.39 24.47
N LEU A 94 -12.77 -17.17 23.81
CA LEU A 94 -11.63 -16.47 24.41
C LEU A 94 -11.95 -15.01 24.71
N GLU A 95 -12.55 -14.28 23.75
CA GLU A 95 -12.94 -12.87 23.91
C GLU A 95 -13.91 -12.71 25.08
N SER A 96 -14.92 -13.57 25.20
CA SER A 96 -15.90 -13.49 26.29
C SER A 96 -15.25 -13.66 27.67
N SER A 97 -14.29 -14.59 27.79
CA SER A 97 -13.56 -14.83 29.02
C SER A 97 -12.63 -13.65 29.36
N TRP A 98 -11.94 -13.12 28.35
CA TRP A 98 -11.04 -11.98 28.51
C TRP A 98 -11.79 -10.69 28.85
N ARG A 99 -12.90 -10.39 28.15
CA ARG A 99 -13.75 -9.24 28.46
C ARG A 99 -14.40 -9.35 29.83
N GLY A 100 -14.78 -10.56 30.25
CA GLY A 100 -15.29 -10.82 31.60
C GLY A 100 -14.25 -10.52 32.67
N LEU A 101 -13.00 -10.97 32.48
CA LEU A 101 -11.89 -10.65 33.38
C LEU A 101 -11.57 -9.15 33.38
N HIS A 102 -11.50 -8.52 32.22
CA HIS A 102 -11.27 -7.08 32.08
C HIS A 102 -12.34 -6.28 32.82
N TYR A 103 -13.61 -6.62 32.62
CA TYR A 103 -14.73 -6.01 33.34
C TYR A 103 -14.58 -6.18 34.86
N LEU A 104 -14.22 -7.38 35.33
CA LEU A 104 -13.99 -7.62 36.76
C LEU A 104 -12.87 -6.72 37.31
N CYS A 105 -11.76 -6.58 36.57
CA CYS A 105 -10.66 -5.70 36.97
C CYS A 105 -11.08 -4.23 37.00
N GLU A 106 -11.83 -3.75 35.99
CA GLU A 106 -12.30 -2.36 35.95
C GLU A 106 -13.31 -2.03 37.05
N GLN A 107 -14.18 -2.98 37.42
CA GLN A 107 -15.23 -2.78 38.41
C GLN A 107 -14.78 -3.09 39.84
N THR A 108 -13.63 -3.73 40.01
CA THR A 108 -13.05 -3.95 41.34
C THR A 108 -12.20 -2.74 41.68
N SER A 109 -12.51 -2.06 42.80
CA SER A 109 -11.64 -1.01 43.33
C SER A 109 -10.32 -1.61 43.80
N THR A 110 -9.34 -1.73 42.90
CA THR A 110 -7.94 -2.02 43.26
C THR A 110 -7.29 -0.71 43.71
N GLY A 111 -7.76 -0.18 44.84
CA GLY A 111 -7.20 1.02 45.46
C GLY A 111 -5.85 0.72 46.12
N ALA A 112 -4.86 1.56 45.84
CA ALA A 112 -3.87 1.98 46.84
C ALA A 112 -4.42 3.21 47.57
#